data_AF-A0A1Y1VC53-F1
#
_entry.id   AF-A0A1Y1VC53-F1
#
_cell.length_a   1.000
_cell.length_b   1.000
_cell.length_c   1.000
_cell.angle_alpha   90.00
_cell.angle_beta   90.00
_cell.angle_gamma   90.00
#
_symmetry.space_group_name_H-M   'P 1'
#
loop_
_entity.id
_entity.type
_entity.pdbx_description
1 polymer ?
#
loop_
_entity_poly.entity_id
_entity_poly.type
_entity_poly.pdbx_seq_one_letter_code
_entity_poly.pdbx_strand_id
1 'polypeptide(L)'
;MENQNKKKGWKKTKEKYMFDDEIINYFQNKHRSMIEFNNKENLNENFTVTLVGNTHHVNEGLPFELRLGKKFSAFAFEKCIHTMEKGENSLFLCAPHSMMAYNTMESILHHVDYKKSLLKQHNVGDKNGINFSKKLIDYKNYLNKKYQDLCRDDLVFIIEIELVDIQLPESYQKCVWEMDDTEKYFHAVNLKNEGNILFKANEFNKASVKFQEALSIYQVMIHSGSLLNEKFQKLSVHKDSFDEPKKDNKSSLYTLESLTALSNICLLNYSACQLKLKNYHYVIESCTEVLRNDPENIKAYFRRGKAYSNLNSHLDLAKKDFYKLKDIYHKFLEEEDRQLMSVLPAAPANKINYKNEIKNLNEEIKLLEKKIKQQSIQDKTFFSKIFS
;
A
#
# COMPACT_ATOMS: atom_id res chain seq x y z
N MET A 1 -39.83 32.03 37.44
CA MET A 1 -38.53 31.37 37.22
C MET A 1 -38.70 30.47 36.01
N GLU A 2 -38.51 31.03 34.81
CA GLU A 2 -38.65 30.28 33.55
C GLU A 2 -37.40 29.43 33.30
N ASN A 3 -37.62 28.20 32.85
CA ASN A 3 -36.64 27.15 32.57
C ASN A 3 -35.39 27.64 31.81
N GLN A 4 -34.27 27.76 32.52
CA GLN A 4 -32.91 27.98 31.98
C GLN A 4 -32.31 26.71 31.35
N ASN A 5 -33.06 25.99 30.51
CA ASN A 5 -32.51 24.88 29.73
C ASN A 5 -33.28 24.60 28.43
N LYS A 6 -33.87 25.63 27.80
CA LYS A 6 -34.10 25.54 26.36
C LYS A 6 -32.73 25.56 25.70
N LYS A 7 -32.32 24.47 25.05
CA LYS A 7 -31.14 24.45 24.18
C LYS A 7 -31.25 25.67 23.25
N LYS A 8 -30.43 26.70 23.51
CA LYS A 8 -30.16 27.77 22.55
C LYS A 8 -29.57 27.09 21.32
N GLY A 9 -30.05 27.41 20.13
CA GLY A 9 -29.73 26.57 18.98
C GLY A 9 -30.22 27.07 17.64
N TRP A 10 -30.58 26.10 16.80
CA TRP A 10 -30.98 26.27 15.42
C TRP A 10 -32.30 25.55 15.17
N LYS A 11 -33.03 25.98 14.15
CA LYS A 11 -34.19 25.28 13.60
C LYS A 11 -33.96 24.97 12.14
N LYS A 12 -34.18 23.71 11.76
CA LYS A 12 -34.22 23.28 10.35
C LYS A 12 -35.67 23.20 9.90
N THR A 13 -35.99 23.95 8.85
CA THR A 13 -37.31 23.92 8.20
C THR A 13 -37.11 23.62 6.71
N LYS A 14 -37.41 22.38 6.31
CA LYS A 14 -37.14 21.86 4.96
C LYS A 14 -35.66 22.05 4.56
N GLU A 15 -35.36 23.07 3.75
CA GLU A 15 -34.03 23.42 3.20
C GLU A 15 -33.42 24.68 3.83
N LYS A 16 -34.11 25.30 4.80
CA LYS A 16 -33.63 26.50 5.48
C LYS A 16 -33.17 26.17 6.91
N TYR A 17 -31.96 26.60 7.21
CA TYR A 17 -31.41 26.61 8.56
C TYR A 17 -31.58 28.02 9.13
N MET A 18 -32.19 28.12 10.31
CA MET A 18 -32.32 29.37 11.05
C MET A 18 -31.55 29.24 12.35
N PHE A 19 -30.75 30.24 12.68
CA PHE A 19 -29.97 30.30 13.91
C PHE A 19 -30.52 31.38 14.83
N ASP A 20 -30.42 31.15 16.14
CA ASP A 20 -30.74 32.15 17.14
C ASP A 20 -29.81 33.37 16.99
N ASP A 21 -30.34 34.58 17.23
CA ASP A 21 -29.61 35.85 17.03
C ASP A 21 -28.31 35.93 17.84
N GLU A 22 -28.27 35.31 19.02
CA GLU A 22 -27.04 35.22 19.83
C GLU A 22 -25.92 34.46 19.11
N ILE A 23 -26.24 33.36 18.42
CA ILE A 23 -25.27 32.54 17.68
C ILE A 23 -24.75 33.32 16.47
N ILE A 24 -25.66 34.00 15.76
CA ILE A 24 -25.31 34.84 14.61
C ILE A 24 -24.39 35.97 15.06
N ASN A 25 -24.77 36.71 16.10
CA ASN A 25 -23.96 37.80 16.62
C ASN A 25 -22.58 37.32 17.08
N TYR A 26 -22.49 36.15 17.72
CA TYR A 26 -21.20 35.55 18.09
C TYR A 26 -20.34 35.27 16.86
N PHE A 27 -20.89 34.62 15.84
CA PHE A 27 -20.17 34.29 14.62
C PHE A 27 -19.74 35.56 13.86
N GLN A 28 -20.65 36.54 13.73
CA GLN A 28 -20.39 37.81 13.07
C GLN A 28 -19.27 38.58 13.73
N ASN A 29 -19.28 38.68 15.06
CA ASN A 29 -18.24 39.38 15.80
C ASN A 29 -16.86 38.71 15.65
N LYS A 30 -16.82 37.37 15.64
CA LYS A 30 -15.58 36.60 15.54
C LYS A 30 -15.01 36.54 14.11
N HIS A 31 -15.87 36.67 13.10
CA HIS A 31 -15.52 36.55 11.68
C HIS A 31 -15.87 37.80 10.87
N ARG A 32 -15.86 38.98 11.51
CA ARG A 32 -16.32 40.26 10.95
C ARG A 32 -15.70 40.61 9.60
N SER A 33 -14.39 40.38 9.43
CA SER A 33 -13.66 40.63 8.17
C SER A 33 -14.20 39.84 6.98
N MET A 34 -14.66 38.61 7.23
CA MET A 34 -15.29 37.77 6.20
C MET A 34 -16.66 38.33 5.79
N ILE A 35 -17.39 38.93 6.72
CA ILE A 35 -18.76 39.40 6.48
C ILE A 35 -18.75 40.75 5.77
N GLU A 36 -17.87 41.66 6.19
CA GLU A 36 -17.67 42.97 5.57
C GLU A 36 -17.19 42.85 4.11
N PHE A 37 -16.31 41.90 3.80
CA PHE A 37 -15.85 41.65 2.43
C PHE A 37 -16.97 41.21 1.48
N ASN A 38 -18.04 40.61 2.01
CA ASN A 38 -19.07 39.94 1.22
C ASN A 38 -20.41 40.68 1.15
N ASN A 39 -20.53 41.87 1.76
CA ASN A 39 -21.79 42.63 1.86
C ASN A 39 -22.97 41.81 2.41
N LYS A 40 -22.72 40.83 3.30
CA LYS A 40 -23.73 39.91 3.86
C LYS A 40 -24.04 40.26 5.31
N GLU A 41 -24.66 41.42 5.55
CA GLU A 41 -24.86 41.95 6.91
C GLU A 41 -25.77 41.07 7.80
N ASN A 42 -26.66 40.24 7.22
CA ASN A 42 -27.60 39.38 7.97
C ASN A 42 -27.47 37.90 7.58
N LEU A 43 -26.85 37.05 8.40
CA LEU A 43 -26.71 35.59 8.15
C LEU A 43 -28.05 34.84 8.00
N ASN A 44 -29.13 35.37 8.58
CA ASN A 44 -30.47 34.78 8.48
C ASN A 44 -31.27 35.27 7.26
N GLU A 45 -30.79 36.25 6.49
CA GLU A 45 -31.50 36.82 5.35
C GLU A 45 -30.68 36.66 4.07
N ASN A 46 -31.26 35.98 3.07
CA ASN A 46 -30.74 35.84 1.70
C ASN A 46 -29.50 34.93 1.49
N PHE A 47 -29.44 33.75 2.10
CA PHE A 47 -28.48 32.70 1.74
C PHE A 47 -29.13 31.57 0.93
N THR A 48 -28.46 31.15 -0.16
CA THR A 48 -28.76 29.90 -0.86
C THR A 48 -27.97 28.78 -0.20
N VAL A 49 -28.66 27.82 0.41
CA VAL A 49 -28.02 26.64 1.00
C VAL A 49 -27.93 25.55 -0.06
N THR A 50 -26.71 25.12 -0.38
CA THR A 50 -26.46 24.02 -1.30
C THR A 50 -25.93 22.83 -0.52
N LEU A 51 -26.54 21.66 -0.67
CA LEU A 51 -26.01 20.43 -0.10
C LEU A 51 -24.73 20.03 -0.86
N VAL A 52 -23.61 19.96 -0.15
CA VAL A 52 -22.30 19.64 -0.72
C VAL A 52 -21.94 18.17 -0.54
N GLY A 53 -22.13 17.65 0.67
CA GLY A 53 -21.81 16.27 1.03
C GLY A 53 -22.82 15.71 2.02
N ASN A 54 -23.09 14.41 1.90
CA ASN A 54 -23.91 13.66 2.85
C ASN A 54 -23.35 12.23 2.96
N THR A 55 -22.74 11.93 4.10
CA THR A 55 -22.09 10.64 4.37
C THR A 55 -23.08 9.48 4.41
N HIS A 56 -24.38 9.70 4.63
CA HIS A 56 -25.39 8.63 4.55
C HIS A 56 -25.63 8.12 3.12
N HIS A 57 -25.26 8.90 2.11
CA HIS A 57 -25.38 8.51 0.69
C HIS A 57 -24.07 8.06 0.07
N VAL A 58 -22.98 8.11 0.82
CA VAL A 58 -21.63 7.69 0.42
C VAL A 58 -21.23 6.48 1.27
N ASN A 59 -20.28 5.65 0.81
CA ASN A 59 -19.76 4.53 1.61
C ASN A 59 -20.84 3.52 2.10
N GLU A 60 -21.87 3.26 1.28
CA GLU A 60 -22.94 2.29 1.57
C GLU A 60 -23.71 2.58 2.88
N GLY A 61 -23.73 3.85 3.32
CA GLY A 61 -24.44 4.28 4.54
C GLY A 61 -23.69 4.00 5.85
N LEU A 62 -22.43 3.55 5.76
CA LEU A 62 -21.58 3.37 6.93
C LEU A 62 -21.01 4.71 7.42
N PRO A 63 -20.95 4.93 8.75
CA PRO A 63 -20.40 6.16 9.31
C PRO A 63 -18.95 6.34 8.90
N PHE A 64 -18.56 7.60 8.71
CA PHE A 64 -17.17 7.97 8.45
C PHE A 64 -16.38 7.99 9.76
N GLU A 65 -15.16 7.44 9.74
CA GLU A 65 -14.25 7.45 10.88
C GLU A 65 -13.29 8.65 10.81
N LEU A 66 -13.33 9.53 11.82
CA LEU A 66 -12.36 10.61 11.98
C LEU A 66 -11.32 10.25 13.05
N ARG A 67 -10.04 10.37 12.70
CA ARG A 67 -8.93 10.22 13.65
C ARG A 67 -8.46 11.58 14.14
N LEU A 68 -8.60 11.83 15.44
CA LEU A 68 -8.21 13.10 16.07
C LEU A 68 -6.68 13.21 16.21
N GLY A 69 -6.14 14.43 16.09
CA GLY A 69 -4.72 14.71 16.35
C GLY A 69 -3.78 14.49 15.15
N LYS A 70 -4.31 14.08 13.99
CA LYS A 70 -3.54 13.98 12.74
C LYS A 70 -3.49 15.31 11.95
N LYS A 71 -3.99 16.41 12.55
CA LYS A 71 -4.02 17.76 11.96
C LYS A 71 -4.73 17.74 10.62
N PHE A 72 -5.97 17.24 10.62
CA PHE A 72 -6.79 17.20 9.42
C PHE A 72 -6.88 18.59 8.79
N SER A 73 -6.73 18.68 7.48
CA SER A 73 -6.65 19.98 6.79
C SER A 73 -7.98 20.75 6.78
N ALA A 74 -9.11 20.07 7.04
CA ALA A 74 -10.38 20.68 7.47
C ALA A 74 -10.52 20.55 9.00
N PHE A 75 -9.71 21.30 9.75
CA PHE A 75 -9.56 21.15 11.20
C PHE A 75 -10.83 21.48 12.00
N ALA A 76 -11.84 22.12 11.37
CA ALA A 76 -13.13 22.36 11.99
C ALA A 76 -13.76 21.08 12.54
N PHE A 77 -13.71 19.96 11.79
CA PHE A 77 -14.25 18.68 12.23
C PHE A 77 -13.68 18.24 13.59
N GLU A 78 -12.36 18.31 13.75
CA GLU A 78 -11.73 17.97 15.02
C GLU A 78 -12.25 18.91 16.12
N LYS A 79 -12.30 20.21 15.90
CA LYS A 79 -12.78 21.18 16.91
C LYS A 79 -14.23 20.96 17.31
N CYS A 80 -15.10 20.68 16.35
CA CYS A 80 -16.52 20.40 16.58
C CYS A 80 -16.70 19.13 17.42
N ILE A 81 -16.03 18.04 17.04
CA ILE A 81 -16.18 16.75 17.73
C ILE A 81 -15.65 16.80 19.18
N HIS A 82 -14.62 17.61 19.48
CA HIS A 82 -14.16 17.80 20.87
C HIS A 82 -15.23 18.44 21.79
N THR A 83 -16.26 19.06 21.22
CA THR A 83 -17.35 19.68 21.99
C THR A 83 -18.60 18.80 22.10
N MET A 84 -18.57 17.59 21.52
CA MET A 84 -19.72 16.69 21.42
C MET A 84 -19.62 15.51 22.40
N GLU A 85 -20.76 14.99 22.81
CA GLU A 85 -20.91 13.72 23.54
C GLU A 85 -21.31 12.57 22.59
N LYS A 86 -21.01 11.33 22.99
CA LYS A 86 -21.40 10.14 22.20
C LYS A 86 -22.93 10.08 22.05
N GLY A 87 -23.41 9.88 20.82
CA GLY A 87 -24.81 9.87 20.44
C GLY A 87 -25.40 11.27 20.22
N GLU A 88 -24.60 12.33 20.32
CA GLU A 88 -25.04 13.69 20.07
C GLU A 88 -25.16 13.98 18.57
N ASN A 89 -26.27 14.65 18.21
CA ASN A 89 -26.46 15.28 16.92
C ASN A 89 -26.35 16.79 17.08
N SER A 90 -25.34 17.39 16.44
CA SER A 90 -25.05 18.81 16.54
C SER A 90 -24.77 19.43 15.19
N LEU A 91 -25.06 20.73 15.09
CA LEU A 91 -24.87 21.51 13.88
C LEU A 91 -23.94 22.67 14.16
N PHE A 92 -22.97 22.85 13.27
CA PHE A 92 -21.88 23.80 13.42
C PHE A 92 -21.83 24.78 12.25
N LEU A 93 -21.51 26.02 12.57
CA LEU A 93 -21.18 27.08 11.61
C LEU A 93 -19.66 27.20 11.53
N CYS A 94 -19.10 27.00 10.33
CA CYS A 94 -17.67 26.98 10.11
C CYS A 94 -17.27 28.01 9.04
N ALA A 95 -16.23 28.78 9.31
CA ALA A 95 -15.66 29.72 8.37
C ALA A 95 -14.81 28.99 7.29
N PRO A 96 -14.63 29.53 6.08
CA PRO A 96 -13.91 28.87 4.98
C PRO A 96 -12.49 28.46 5.36
N HIS A 97 -11.79 29.32 6.10
CA HIS A 97 -10.44 29.07 6.61
C HIS A 97 -10.34 27.80 7.47
N SER A 98 -11.41 27.46 8.19
CA SER A 98 -11.47 26.23 9.00
C SER A 98 -11.78 24.96 8.22
N MET A 99 -12.16 25.13 6.95
CA MET A 99 -12.61 24.10 6.01
C MET A 99 -11.77 24.05 4.73
N MET A 100 -10.58 24.66 4.69
CA MET A 100 -9.79 24.87 3.47
C MET A 100 -9.55 23.62 2.61
N ALA A 101 -9.44 22.43 3.22
CA ALA A 101 -9.21 21.18 2.48
C ALA A 101 -10.47 20.33 2.28
N TYR A 102 -11.64 20.85 2.62
CA TYR A 102 -12.90 20.12 2.48
C TYR A 102 -13.20 19.77 1.01
N ASN A 103 -12.85 20.66 0.08
CA ASN A 103 -12.90 20.39 -1.36
C ASN A 103 -12.11 19.14 -1.79
N THR A 104 -10.92 18.97 -1.19
CA THR A 104 -10.00 17.87 -1.46
C THR A 104 -10.53 16.60 -0.83
N MET A 105 -11.07 16.69 0.38
CA MET A 105 -11.75 15.57 1.05
C MET A 105 -12.90 15.02 0.21
N GLU A 106 -13.84 15.87 -0.23
CA GLU A 106 -14.97 15.49 -1.09
C GLU A 106 -14.48 14.85 -2.40
N SER A 107 -13.46 15.45 -3.02
CA SER A 107 -12.86 14.90 -4.25
C SER A 107 -12.25 13.51 -4.03
N ILE A 108 -11.55 13.28 -2.91
CA ILE A 108 -10.95 11.97 -2.60
C ILE A 108 -12.03 10.93 -2.30
N LEU A 109 -13.02 11.25 -1.46
CA LEU A 109 -14.07 10.31 -1.07
C LEU A 109 -14.85 9.81 -2.29
N HIS A 110 -15.30 10.72 -3.16
CA HIS A 110 -16.00 10.35 -4.38
C HIS A 110 -15.11 9.60 -5.37
N HIS A 111 -13.82 9.97 -5.50
CA HIS A 111 -12.89 9.25 -6.37
C HIS A 111 -12.67 7.80 -5.92
N VAL A 112 -12.55 7.58 -4.61
CA VAL A 112 -12.41 6.25 -4.02
C VAL A 112 -13.68 5.41 -4.25
N ASP A 113 -14.86 5.97 -4.01
CA ASP A 113 -16.12 5.23 -4.24
C ASP A 113 -16.36 4.91 -5.72
N TYR A 114 -16.01 5.83 -6.63
CA TYR A 114 -16.03 5.57 -8.06
C TYR A 114 -15.02 4.48 -8.47
N LYS A 115 -13.82 4.49 -7.89
CA LYS A 115 -12.85 3.42 -8.11
C LYS A 115 -13.40 2.06 -7.64
N LYS A 116 -14.02 1.99 -6.47
CA LYS A 116 -14.65 0.77 -5.96
C LYS A 116 -15.76 0.28 -6.89
N SER A 117 -16.63 1.17 -7.37
CA SER A 117 -17.72 0.80 -8.27
C SER A 117 -17.20 0.28 -9.63
N LEU A 118 -16.16 0.90 -10.18
CA LEU A 118 -15.49 0.39 -11.38
C LEU A 118 -14.88 -0.99 -11.15
N LEU A 119 -14.24 -1.22 -10.00
CA LEU A 119 -13.67 -2.53 -9.65
C LEU A 119 -14.75 -3.61 -9.51
N LYS A 120 -15.93 -3.28 -8.97
CA LYS A 120 -17.08 -4.21 -8.90
C LYS A 120 -17.65 -4.54 -10.29
N GLN A 121 -17.62 -3.59 -11.21
CA GLN A 121 -18.12 -3.77 -12.59
C GLN A 121 -17.11 -4.47 -13.51
N HIS A 122 -15.81 -4.40 -13.19
CA HIS A 122 -14.78 -5.06 -13.98
C HIS A 122 -14.75 -6.57 -13.70
N ASN A 123 -15.18 -7.35 -14.69
CA ASN A 123 -14.90 -8.78 -14.71
C ASN A 123 -13.39 -9.01 -14.86
N VAL A 124 -12.87 -9.92 -14.04
CA VAL A 124 -11.48 -10.42 -14.10
C VAL A 124 -11.23 -10.99 -15.49
N GLY A 125 -10.59 -10.22 -16.38
CA GLY A 125 -10.29 -10.65 -17.74
C GLY A 125 -10.13 -9.53 -18.78
N ASP A 126 -10.57 -8.31 -18.50
CA ASP A 126 -10.46 -7.22 -19.49
C ASP A 126 -9.04 -6.65 -19.53
N LYS A 127 -8.31 -6.94 -20.61
CA LYS A 127 -6.87 -6.69 -20.79
C LYS A 127 -6.49 -5.22 -21.00
N ASN A 128 -7.42 -4.28 -20.86
CA ASN A 128 -7.23 -2.87 -21.22
C ASN A 128 -7.20 -1.93 -20.00
N GLY A 129 -6.17 -2.07 -19.14
CA GLY A 129 -5.93 -1.20 -17.98
C GLY A 129 -5.80 0.31 -18.31
N ILE A 130 -5.59 0.65 -19.59
CA ILE A 130 -5.57 2.01 -20.11
C ILE A 130 -6.97 2.67 -20.00
N ASN A 131 -8.05 1.93 -20.27
CA ASN A 131 -9.42 2.47 -20.20
C ASN A 131 -9.83 2.74 -18.75
N PHE A 132 -9.49 1.82 -17.83
CA PHE A 132 -9.73 1.99 -16.39
C PHE A 132 -9.01 3.24 -15.85
N SER A 133 -7.73 3.38 -16.18
CA SER A 133 -6.91 4.54 -15.75
C SER A 133 -7.47 5.85 -16.30
N LYS A 134 -7.87 5.87 -17.58
CA LYS A 134 -8.48 7.06 -18.22
C LYS A 134 -9.77 7.48 -17.51
N LYS A 135 -10.69 6.55 -17.26
CA LYS A 135 -11.94 6.83 -16.52
C LYS A 135 -11.68 7.45 -15.15
N LEU A 136 -10.69 6.94 -14.41
CA LEU A 136 -10.32 7.50 -13.11
C LEU A 136 -9.76 8.92 -13.21
N ILE A 137 -8.95 9.21 -14.22
CA ILE A 137 -8.39 10.55 -14.44
C ILE A 137 -9.49 11.53 -14.82
N ASP A 138 -10.36 11.16 -15.77
CA ASP A 138 -11.47 11.99 -16.23
C ASP A 138 -12.43 12.31 -15.08
N TYR A 139 -12.73 11.32 -14.23
CA TYR A 139 -13.57 11.53 -13.05
C TYR A 139 -12.91 12.44 -12.01
N LYS A 140 -11.60 12.29 -11.78
CA LYS A 140 -10.85 13.21 -10.89
C LYS A 140 -10.93 14.65 -11.38
N ASN A 141 -10.79 14.88 -12.69
CA ASN A 141 -10.89 16.22 -13.28
C ASN A 141 -12.30 16.81 -13.13
N TYR A 142 -13.33 15.98 -13.32
CA TYR A 142 -14.72 16.38 -13.04
C TYR A 142 -14.93 16.80 -11.58
N LEU A 143 -14.44 16.02 -10.61
CA LEU A 143 -14.57 16.33 -9.18
C LEU A 143 -13.83 17.62 -8.81
N ASN A 144 -12.61 17.81 -9.33
CA ASN A 144 -11.85 19.04 -9.14
C ASN A 144 -12.66 20.27 -9.60
N LYS A 145 -13.32 20.18 -10.77
CA LYS A 145 -14.18 21.27 -11.28
C LYS A 145 -15.45 21.45 -10.45
N LYS A 146 -16.09 20.35 -10.02
CA LYS A 146 -17.33 20.36 -9.22
C LYS A 146 -17.13 21.04 -7.87
N TYR A 147 -16.01 20.76 -7.20
CA TYR A 147 -15.73 21.21 -5.83
C TYR A 147 -14.76 22.39 -5.75
N GLN A 148 -14.35 22.96 -6.89
CA GLN A 148 -13.43 24.11 -6.96
C GLN A 148 -13.95 25.31 -6.15
N ASP A 149 -15.26 25.57 -6.22
CA ASP A 149 -15.87 26.73 -5.57
C ASP A 149 -15.91 26.63 -4.04
N LEU A 150 -15.68 25.45 -3.45
CA LEU A 150 -15.65 25.28 -2.00
C LEU A 150 -14.46 25.98 -1.32
N CYS A 151 -13.47 26.44 -2.09
CA CYS A 151 -12.34 27.21 -1.56
C CYS A 151 -12.61 28.71 -1.47
N ARG A 152 -13.80 29.19 -1.84
CA ARG A 152 -14.12 30.61 -1.82
C ARG A 152 -14.23 31.14 -0.38
N ASP A 153 -13.69 32.33 -0.15
CA ASP A 153 -13.69 32.99 1.16
C ASP A 153 -15.07 33.50 1.58
N ASP A 154 -16.05 33.52 0.67
CA ASP A 154 -17.41 34.03 0.92
C ASP A 154 -18.44 32.98 1.33
N LEU A 155 -17.98 31.74 1.54
CA LEU A 155 -18.80 30.61 1.93
C LEU A 155 -18.87 30.42 3.43
N VAL A 156 -20.08 30.19 3.96
CA VAL A 156 -20.26 29.70 5.32
C VAL A 156 -20.58 28.22 5.24
N PHE A 157 -19.80 27.39 5.91
CA PHE A 157 -20.04 25.95 5.98
C PHE A 157 -21.00 25.65 7.11
N ILE A 158 -22.06 24.92 6.79
CA ILE A 158 -23.00 24.36 7.77
C ILE A 158 -22.73 22.86 7.82
N ILE A 159 -22.30 22.35 8.97
CA ILE A 159 -21.97 20.94 9.14
C ILE A 159 -22.88 20.34 10.19
N GLU A 160 -23.62 19.30 9.82
CA GLU A 160 -24.41 18.48 10.73
C GLU A 160 -23.60 17.21 11.03
N ILE A 161 -23.29 16.97 12.31
CA ILE A 161 -22.49 15.83 12.76
C ILE A 161 -23.32 15.01 13.74
N GLU A 162 -23.44 13.71 13.44
CA GLU A 162 -23.90 12.67 14.36
C GLU A 162 -22.67 11.92 14.90
N LEU A 163 -22.39 12.04 16.20
CA LEU A 163 -21.25 11.36 16.82
C LEU A 163 -21.64 9.95 17.28
N VAL A 164 -21.54 8.98 16.38
CA VAL A 164 -22.00 7.59 16.60
C VAL A 164 -21.20 6.87 17.69
N ASP A 165 -19.87 6.91 17.61
CA ASP A 165 -18.98 6.16 18.50
C ASP A 165 -17.65 6.89 18.73
N ILE A 166 -17.01 6.59 19.87
CA ILE A 166 -15.69 7.13 20.23
C ILE A 166 -14.81 5.96 20.66
N GLN A 167 -13.73 5.74 19.91
CA GLN A 167 -12.77 4.67 20.16
C GLN A 167 -11.46 5.24 20.69
N LEU A 168 -10.90 4.59 21.71
CA LEU A 168 -9.60 4.96 22.26
C LEU A 168 -8.49 4.48 21.30
N PRO A 169 -7.31 5.15 21.31
CA PRO A 169 -6.19 4.76 20.44
C PRO A 169 -5.76 3.30 20.54
N GLU A 170 -5.99 2.68 21.69
CA GLU A 170 -5.61 1.29 21.99
C GLU A 170 -6.66 0.27 21.55
N SER A 171 -7.90 0.71 21.27
CA SER A 171 -9.02 -0.18 20.98
C SER A 171 -9.23 -0.47 19.49
N TYR A 172 -8.46 0.15 18.59
CA TYR A 172 -8.58 -0.07 17.15
C TYR A 172 -7.26 -0.56 16.53
N GLN A 173 -7.39 -1.37 15.48
CA GLN A 173 -6.25 -1.82 14.70
C GLN A 173 -5.80 -0.68 13.79
N LYS A 174 -4.63 -0.11 14.06
CA LYS A 174 -4.00 0.89 13.19
C LYS A 174 -3.86 0.33 11.78
N CYS A 175 -4.21 1.13 10.79
CA CYS A 175 -3.90 0.84 9.41
C CYS A 175 -2.41 1.13 9.10
N VAL A 176 -1.85 0.50 8.07
CA VAL A 176 -0.41 0.61 7.73
C VAL A 176 0.06 2.06 7.57
N TRP A 177 -0.77 2.96 7.04
CA TRP A 177 -0.43 4.37 6.88
C TRP A 177 -0.40 5.15 8.21
N GLU A 178 -1.07 4.66 9.25
CA GLU A 178 -1.08 5.26 10.58
C GLU A 178 0.09 4.80 11.44
N MET A 179 0.64 3.64 11.11
CA MET A 179 1.79 3.05 11.78
C MET A 179 3.03 3.91 11.55
N ASP A 180 3.78 4.13 12.63
CA ASP A 180 5.13 4.65 12.48
C ASP A 180 6.05 3.60 11.83
N ASP A 181 7.25 4.04 11.51
CA ASP A 181 8.26 3.26 10.81
C ASP A 181 8.74 2.03 11.62
N THR A 182 8.74 2.12 12.94
CA THR A 182 9.06 0.99 13.84
C THR A 182 7.90 0.00 13.93
N GLU A 183 6.68 0.50 14.05
CA GLU A 183 5.46 -0.32 14.05
C GLU A 183 5.31 -1.10 12.74
N LYS A 184 5.54 -0.44 11.59
CA LYS A 184 5.54 -1.08 10.27
C LYS A 184 6.57 -2.21 10.19
N TYR A 185 7.78 -1.98 10.70
CA TYR A 185 8.84 -2.99 10.72
C TYR A 185 8.39 -4.26 11.45
N PHE A 186 7.94 -4.12 12.70
CA PHE A 186 7.49 -5.27 13.50
C PHE A 186 6.26 -5.94 12.90
N HIS A 187 5.31 -5.15 12.38
CA HIS A 187 4.12 -5.68 11.73
C HIS A 187 4.47 -6.54 10.50
N ALA A 188 5.34 -6.05 9.62
CA ALA A 188 5.79 -6.82 8.45
C ALA A 188 6.53 -8.11 8.84
N VAL A 189 7.37 -8.05 9.88
CA VAL A 189 8.07 -9.24 10.40
C VAL A 189 7.08 -10.27 10.93
N ASN A 190 6.05 -9.84 11.67
CA ASN A 190 5.02 -10.73 12.19
C ASN A 190 4.21 -11.39 11.07
N LEU A 191 3.78 -10.63 10.06
CA LEU A 191 3.09 -11.17 8.89
C LEU A 191 3.93 -12.20 8.14
N LYS A 192 5.22 -11.94 7.94
CA LYS A 192 6.16 -12.93 7.37
C LYS A 192 6.22 -14.21 8.22
N ASN A 193 6.26 -14.08 9.55
CA ASN A 193 6.30 -15.23 10.45
C ASN A 193 4.99 -16.03 10.45
N GLU A 194 3.84 -15.37 10.43
CA GLU A 194 2.52 -16.00 10.23
C GLU A 194 2.46 -16.75 8.90
N GLY A 195 2.94 -16.13 7.82
CA GLY A 195 3.07 -16.78 6.52
C GLY A 195 3.91 -18.05 6.57
N ASN A 196 5.01 -18.05 7.34
CA ASN A 196 5.84 -19.24 7.54
C ASN A 196 5.12 -20.36 8.29
N ILE A 197 4.30 -20.01 9.30
CA ILE A 197 3.48 -20.98 10.04
C ILE A 197 2.45 -21.61 9.10
N LEU A 198 1.72 -20.79 8.34
CA LEU A 198 0.73 -21.25 7.36
C LEU A 198 1.35 -22.09 6.25
N PHE A 199 2.56 -21.74 5.80
CA PHE A 199 3.30 -22.52 4.80
C PHE A 199 3.62 -23.92 5.32
N LYS A 200 4.09 -24.04 6.57
CA LYS A 200 4.34 -25.34 7.22
C LYS A 200 3.07 -26.16 7.40
N ALA A 201 1.92 -25.50 7.56
CA ALA A 201 0.60 -26.14 7.59
C ALA A 201 0.05 -26.53 6.20
N ASN A 202 0.83 -26.35 5.12
CA ASN A 202 0.41 -26.54 3.73
C ASN A 202 -0.74 -25.62 3.26
N GLU A 203 -1.05 -24.55 3.99
CA GLU A 203 -2.07 -23.57 3.62
C GLU A 203 -1.48 -22.50 2.67
N PHE A 204 -1.03 -22.92 1.49
CA PHE A 204 -0.24 -22.06 0.58
C PHE A 204 -0.97 -20.79 0.13
N ASN A 205 -2.29 -20.85 -0.06
CA ASN A 205 -3.09 -19.67 -0.42
C ASN A 205 -3.09 -18.62 0.71
N LYS A 206 -3.34 -19.03 1.96
CA LYS A 206 -3.34 -18.11 3.11
C LYS A 206 -1.94 -17.59 3.40
N ALA A 207 -0.93 -18.47 3.33
CA ALA A 207 0.48 -18.09 3.48
C ALA A 207 0.89 -17.04 2.43
N SER A 208 0.48 -17.23 1.17
CA SER A 208 0.72 -16.29 0.08
C SER A 208 0.19 -14.89 0.39
N VAL A 209 -1.06 -14.79 0.89
CA VAL A 209 -1.66 -13.50 1.26
C VAL A 209 -0.83 -12.80 2.34
N LYS A 210 -0.41 -13.52 3.39
CA LYS A 210 0.44 -12.97 4.45
C LYS A 210 1.79 -12.46 3.95
N PHE A 211 2.42 -13.18 3.02
CA PHE A 211 3.66 -12.69 2.41
C PHE A 211 3.44 -11.45 1.54
N GLN A 212 2.34 -11.36 0.78
CA GLN A 212 2.01 -10.17 0.00
C GLN A 212 1.75 -8.94 0.87
N GLU A 213 1.03 -9.12 1.99
CA GLU A 213 0.79 -8.07 2.99
C GLU A 213 2.13 -7.54 3.54
N ALA A 214 3.02 -8.45 3.95
CA ALA A 214 4.36 -8.09 4.44
C ALA A 214 5.20 -7.36 3.37
N LEU A 215 5.18 -7.84 2.11
CA LEU A 215 5.91 -7.23 1.00
C LEU A 215 5.43 -5.81 0.70
N SER A 216 4.13 -5.57 0.76
CA SER A 216 3.55 -4.24 0.56
C SER A 216 4.07 -3.25 1.61
N ILE A 217 4.18 -3.69 2.87
CA ILE A 217 4.74 -2.86 3.95
C ILE A 217 6.23 -2.60 3.72
N TYR A 218 7.02 -3.64 3.39
CA TYR A 218 8.44 -3.46 3.09
C TYR A 218 8.67 -2.50 1.92
N GLN A 219 7.85 -2.56 0.87
CA GLN A 219 7.92 -1.63 -0.25
C GLN A 219 7.61 -0.20 0.19
N VAL A 220 6.56 0.03 0.98
CA VAL A 220 6.25 1.36 1.52
C VAL A 220 7.40 1.91 2.35
N MET A 221 8.03 1.07 3.18
CA MET A 221 9.18 1.46 3.98
C MET A 221 10.41 1.78 3.09
N ILE A 222 10.77 0.90 2.16
CA ILE A 222 11.92 1.10 1.24
C ILE A 222 11.76 2.37 0.40
N HIS A 223 10.54 2.71 0.02
CA HIS A 223 10.23 3.92 -0.76
C HIS A 223 9.84 5.12 0.12
N SER A 224 10.09 5.07 1.43
CA SER A 224 9.93 6.24 2.29
C SER A 224 11.04 7.26 1.99
N GLY A 225 10.75 8.56 2.17
CA GLY A 225 11.70 9.63 1.82
C GLY A 225 13.08 9.48 2.49
N SER A 226 13.12 8.98 3.73
CA SER A 226 14.38 8.75 4.45
C SER A 226 15.25 7.66 3.82
N LEU A 227 14.65 6.53 3.43
CA LEU A 227 15.38 5.39 2.85
C LEU A 227 15.68 5.58 1.36
N LEU A 228 14.83 6.34 0.66
CA LEU A 228 15.12 6.80 -0.70
C LEU A 228 16.41 7.63 -0.72
N ASN A 229 16.57 8.56 0.23
CA ASN A 229 17.79 9.37 0.33
C ASN A 229 19.05 8.49 0.55
N GLU A 230 18.98 7.48 1.42
CA GLU A 230 20.08 6.51 1.60
C GLU A 230 20.39 5.77 0.29
N LYS A 231 19.35 5.34 -0.44
CA LYS A 231 19.49 4.66 -1.73
C LYS A 231 20.14 5.58 -2.78
N PHE A 232 19.72 6.83 -2.86
CA PHE A 232 20.28 7.82 -3.79
C PHE A 232 21.73 8.13 -3.46
N GLN A 233 22.07 8.31 -2.18
CA GLN A 233 23.44 8.57 -1.75
C GLN A 233 24.39 7.42 -2.11
N LYS A 234 23.94 6.16 -1.98
CA LYS A 234 24.71 4.98 -2.42
C LYS A 234 24.89 4.90 -3.93
N LEU A 235 23.95 5.43 -4.72
CA LEU A 235 24.02 5.46 -6.18
C LEU A 235 24.84 6.65 -6.69
N SER A 236 24.92 7.75 -5.94
CA SER A 236 25.61 8.98 -6.30
C SER A 236 27.09 8.98 -5.92
N VAL A 237 27.80 7.84 -6.04
CA VAL A 237 29.26 7.78 -5.85
C VAL A 237 29.96 8.43 -7.05
N HIS A 238 29.77 9.75 -7.22
CA HIS A 238 30.79 10.66 -7.67
C HIS A 238 31.38 11.30 -6.43
N LYS A 239 32.67 11.05 -6.20
CA LYS A 239 33.50 11.72 -5.20
C LYS A 239 33.44 13.23 -5.46
N ASP A 240 32.62 13.96 -4.73
CA ASP A 240 32.96 15.33 -4.36
C ASP A 240 32.86 15.44 -2.85
N SER A 241 34.01 15.73 -2.27
CA SER A 241 34.26 15.97 -0.86
C SER A 241 33.50 17.20 -0.39
N PHE A 242 32.28 17.02 0.10
CA PHE A 242 31.68 17.97 1.03
C PHE A 242 31.31 17.22 2.30
N ASP A 243 32.10 17.47 3.35
CA ASP A 243 31.83 17.04 4.72
C ASP A 243 30.56 17.74 5.20
N GLU A 244 29.39 17.19 4.90
CA GLU A 244 28.19 17.54 5.65
C GLU A 244 28.29 16.96 7.07
N PRO A 245 27.95 17.75 8.10
CA PRO A 245 28.02 17.31 9.47
C PRO A 245 27.05 16.15 9.67
N LYS A 246 27.61 14.98 10.05
CA LYS A 246 26.86 13.79 10.47
C LYS A 246 25.89 14.18 11.58
N LYS A 247 24.62 14.42 11.24
CA LYS A 247 23.56 14.52 12.23
C LYS A 247 23.48 13.19 12.96
N ASP A 248 23.45 13.26 14.28
CA ASP A 248 23.46 12.16 15.21
C ASP A 248 22.59 10.99 14.72
N ASN A 249 23.25 9.92 14.29
CA ASN A 249 22.63 8.65 13.92
C ASN A 249 22.03 8.06 15.20
N LYS A 250 20.78 8.45 15.51
CA LYS A 250 19.87 7.57 16.26
C LYS A 250 19.93 6.22 15.55
N SER A 251 20.42 5.20 16.26
CA SER A 251 20.54 3.83 15.77
C SER A 251 19.20 3.42 15.14
N SER A 252 19.14 3.46 13.81
CA SER A 252 17.95 3.04 13.08
C SER A 252 17.81 1.54 13.31
N LEU A 253 16.66 1.12 13.84
CA LEU A 253 16.33 -0.29 14.12
C LEU A 253 16.56 -1.20 12.91
N TYR A 254 16.50 -0.62 11.70
CA TYR A 254 16.74 -1.28 10.43
C TYR A 254 17.52 -0.35 9.48
N THR A 255 18.28 -0.94 8.57
CA THR A 255 18.93 -0.27 7.43
C THR A 255 18.26 -0.65 6.12
N LEU A 256 18.47 0.12 5.05
CA LEU A 256 18.00 -0.23 3.70
C LEU A 256 18.43 -1.66 3.29
N GLU A 257 19.66 -2.04 3.61
CA GLU A 257 20.20 -3.39 3.33
C GLU A 257 19.45 -4.47 4.10
N SER A 258 19.24 -4.28 5.41
CA SER A 258 18.51 -5.25 6.24
C SER A 258 17.04 -5.40 5.82
N LEU A 259 16.38 -4.30 5.44
CA LEU A 259 15.01 -4.33 4.91
C LEU A 259 14.94 -5.00 3.55
N THR A 260 15.90 -4.71 2.66
CA THR A 260 15.99 -5.37 1.35
C THR A 260 16.21 -6.87 1.50
N ALA A 261 17.07 -7.28 2.45
CA ALA A 261 17.28 -8.69 2.76
C ALA A 261 16.00 -9.37 3.28
N LEU A 262 15.26 -8.72 4.19
CA LEU A 262 13.98 -9.22 4.68
C LEU A 262 12.92 -9.31 3.57
N SER A 263 12.87 -8.31 2.70
CA SER A 263 12.01 -8.29 1.51
C SER A 263 12.35 -9.47 0.58
N ASN A 264 13.63 -9.70 0.28
CA ASN A 264 14.08 -10.83 -0.53
C ASN A 264 13.69 -12.18 0.09
N ILE A 265 13.85 -12.34 1.42
CA ILE A 265 13.40 -13.55 2.12
C ILE A 265 11.88 -13.73 1.96
N CYS A 266 11.11 -12.66 2.09
CA CYS A 266 9.66 -12.70 1.93
C CYS A 266 9.24 -13.04 0.49
N LEU A 267 9.89 -12.45 -0.52
CA LEU A 267 9.72 -12.77 -1.95
C LEU A 267 10.05 -14.25 -2.23
N LEU A 268 11.11 -14.78 -1.62
CA LEU A 268 11.43 -16.19 -1.70
C LEU A 268 10.32 -17.04 -1.08
N ASN A 269 9.80 -16.71 0.09
CA ASN A 269 8.73 -17.51 0.69
C ASN A 269 7.43 -17.43 -0.11
N TYR A 270 7.07 -16.24 -0.61
CA TYR A 270 5.96 -16.05 -1.54
C TYR A 270 6.12 -16.88 -2.81
N SER A 271 7.29 -16.83 -3.47
CA SER A 271 7.56 -17.64 -4.67
C SER A 271 7.49 -19.15 -4.40
N ALA A 272 7.82 -19.60 -3.18
CA ALA A 272 7.63 -20.99 -2.78
C ALA A 272 6.13 -21.36 -2.72
N CYS A 273 5.28 -20.50 -2.15
CA CYS A 273 3.82 -20.68 -2.18
C CYS A 273 3.30 -20.76 -3.61
N GLN A 274 3.67 -19.79 -4.45
CA GLN A 274 3.21 -19.71 -5.83
C GLN A 274 3.64 -20.92 -6.66
N LEU A 275 4.83 -21.45 -6.42
CA LEU A 275 5.30 -22.67 -7.07
C LEU A 275 4.46 -23.89 -6.68
N LYS A 276 4.05 -24.01 -5.42
CA LYS A 276 3.13 -25.06 -4.95
C LYS A 276 1.73 -24.92 -5.55
N LEU A 277 1.29 -23.68 -5.75
CA LEU A 277 0.02 -23.33 -6.39
C LEU A 277 0.05 -23.39 -7.92
N LYS A 278 1.22 -23.70 -8.53
CA LYS A 278 1.45 -23.73 -9.99
C LYS A 278 1.23 -22.39 -10.69
N ASN A 279 1.31 -21.28 -9.96
CA ASN A 279 1.24 -19.94 -10.52
C ASN A 279 2.62 -19.47 -10.98
N TYR A 280 3.13 -20.06 -12.05
CA TYR A 280 4.53 -19.93 -12.48
C TYR A 280 4.95 -18.50 -12.83
N HIS A 281 4.05 -17.66 -13.34
CA HIS A 281 4.35 -16.26 -13.66
C HIS A 281 4.78 -15.46 -12.43
N TYR A 282 4.07 -15.58 -11.31
CA TYR A 282 4.45 -14.88 -10.07
C TYR A 282 5.77 -15.40 -9.49
N VAL A 283 6.07 -16.69 -9.65
CA VAL A 283 7.38 -17.25 -9.25
C VAL A 283 8.50 -16.58 -10.02
N ILE A 284 8.34 -16.44 -11.35
CA ILE A 284 9.35 -15.85 -12.22
C ILE A 284 9.60 -14.39 -11.86
N GLU A 285 8.53 -13.61 -11.65
CA GLU A 285 8.62 -12.21 -11.27
C GLU A 285 9.36 -12.03 -9.94
N SER A 286 8.90 -12.70 -8.88
CA SER A 286 9.50 -12.59 -7.55
C SER A 286 10.95 -13.07 -7.50
N CYS A 287 11.28 -14.20 -8.16
CA CYS A 287 12.67 -14.67 -8.20
C CYS A 287 13.57 -13.76 -9.03
N THR A 288 13.04 -13.13 -10.07
CA THR A 288 13.82 -12.16 -10.88
C THR A 288 14.13 -10.92 -10.06
N GLU A 289 13.19 -10.42 -9.25
CA GLU A 289 13.46 -9.31 -8.33
C GLU A 289 14.53 -9.67 -7.31
N VAL A 290 14.44 -10.85 -6.68
CA VAL A 290 15.48 -11.33 -5.74
C VAL A 290 16.85 -11.38 -6.41
N LEU A 291 16.95 -11.90 -7.64
CA LEU A 291 18.22 -12.01 -8.36
C LEU A 291 18.81 -10.66 -8.83
N ARG A 292 18.01 -9.59 -8.89
CA ARG A 292 18.55 -8.22 -9.10
C ARG A 292 19.33 -7.74 -7.87
N ASN A 293 18.89 -8.14 -6.67
CA ASN A 293 19.46 -7.71 -5.41
C ASN A 293 20.54 -8.69 -4.89
N ASP A 294 20.36 -9.99 -5.14
CA ASP A 294 21.24 -11.09 -4.74
C ASP A 294 21.51 -12.02 -5.94
N PRO A 295 22.49 -11.70 -6.80
CA PRO A 295 22.72 -12.38 -8.07
C PRO A 295 23.19 -13.84 -7.97
N GLU A 296 23.61 -14.29 -6.78
CA GLU A 296 24.05 -15.67 -6.52
C GLU A 296 23.02 -16.47 -5.69
N ASN A 297 21.77 -15.98 -5.59
CA ASN A 297 20.73 -16.64 -4.78
C ASN A 297 20.31 -18.00 -5.36
N ILE A 298 20.78 -19.08 -4.70
CA ILE A 298 20.46 -20.49 -5.02
C ILE A 298 18.94 -20.74 -5.15
N LYS A 299 18.17 -20.30 -4.15
CA LYS A 299 16.72 -20.58 -4.08
C LYS A 299 15.96 -19.90 -5.22
N ALA A 300 16.36 -18.70 -5.59
CA ALA A 300 15.74 -17.95 -6.68
C ALA A 300 15.99 -18.62 -8.03
N TYR A 301 17.24 -18.99 -8.37
CA TYR A 301 17.53 -19.71 -9.61
C TYR A 301 16.79 -21.04 -9.70
N PHE A 302 16.81 -21.84 -8.63
CA PHE A 302 16.14 -23.13 -8.64
C PHE A 302 14.62 -23.00 -8.88
N ARG A 303 13.96 -22.09 -8.15
CA ARG A 303 12.50 -21.90 -8.28
C ARG A 303 12.11 -21.28 -9.61
N ARG A 304 12.87 -20.30 -10.11
CA ARG A 304 12.64 -19.68 -11.41
C ARG A 304 12.86 -20.66 -12.56
N GLY A 305 13.95 -21.41 -12.53
CA GLY A 305 14.22 -22.48 -13.50
C GLY A 305 13.12 -23.55 -13.49
N LYS A 306 12.63 -23.93 -12.30
CA LYS A 306 11.50 -24.85 -12.15
C LYS A 306 10.18 -24.27 -12.66
N ALA A 307 9.92 -22.98 -12.48
CA ALA A 307 8.75 -22.32 -13.05
C ALA A 307 8.83 -22.30 -14.59
N TYR A 308 9.97 -21.91 -15.16
CA TYR A 308 10.20 -21.96 -16.60
C TYR A 308 10.08 -23.38 -17.17
N SER A 309 10.55 -24.42 -16.49
CA SER A 309 10.45 -25.80 -16.99
C SER A 309 9.02 -26.36 -16.99
N ASN A 310 8.10 -25.72 -16.28
CA ASN A 310 6.67 -26.01 -16.32
C ASN A 310 5.91 -25.15 -17.34
N LEU A 311 6.48 -24.00 -17.74
CA LEU A 311 6.00 -23.20 -18.85
C LEU A 311 6.73 -23.64 -20.13
N ASN A 312 6.15 -24.58 -20.88
CA ASN A 312 6.77 -25.18 -22.08
C ASN A 312 7.28 -24.17 -23.13
N SER A 313 6.85 -22.90 -23.08
CA SER A 313 7.36 -21.80 -23.91
C SER A 313 8.74 -21.25 -23.50
N HIS A 314 9.30 -21.66 -22.36
CA HIS A 314 10.47 -21.03 -21.75
C HIS A 314 11.58 -22.02 -21.36
N LEU A 315 11.66 -23.18 -22.02
CA LEU A 315 12.61 -24.24 -21.65
C LEU A 315 14.08 -23.80 -21.75
N ASP A 316 14.44 -22.93 -22.68
CA ASP A 316 15.81 -22.39 -22.79
C ASP A 316 16.19 -21.53 -21.58
N LEU A 317 15.24 -20.74 -21.06
CA LEU A 317 15.45 -19.95 -19.84
C LEU A 317 15.57 -20.85 -18.61
N ALA A 318 14.78 -21.93 -18.54
CA ALA A 318 14.94 -22.95 -17.50
C ALA A 318 16.34 -23.57 -17.52
N LYS A 319 16.84 -23.91 -18.72
CA LYS A 319 18.18 -24.45 -18.91
C LYS A 319 19.22 -23.46 -18.41
N LYS A 320 19.13 -22.20 -18.82
CA LYS A 320 20.06 -21.14 -18.38
C LYS A 320 20.11 -21.02 -16.85
N ASP A 321 18.97 -21.02 -16.17
CA ASP A 321 18.90 -20.92 -14.71
C ASP A 321 19.52 -22.16 -14.03
N PHE A 322 19.25 -23.38 -14.51
CA PHE A 322 19.82 -24.60 -13.93
C PHE A 322 21.33 -24.73 -14.15
N TYR A 323 21.86 -24.32 -15.30
CA TYR A 323 23.31 -24.30 -15.51
C TYR A 323 23.98 -23.25 -14.64
N LYS A 324 23.40 -22.05 -14.53
CA LYS A 324 23.93 -21.02 -13.62
C LYS A 324 23.92 -21.49 -12.17
N LEU A 325 22.88 -22.19 -11.75
CA LEU A 325 22.81 -22.78 -10.42
C LEU A 325 23.87 -23.86 -10.20
N LYS A 326 24.13 -24.69 -11.22
CA LYS A 326 25.19 -25.71 -11.19
C LYS A 326 26.56 -25.08 -11.02
N ASP A 327 26.83 -23.98 -11.75
CA ASP A 327 28.09 -23.24 -11.63
C ASP A 327 28.27 -22.68 -10.21
N ILE A 328 27.20 -22.13 -9.62
CA ILE A 328 27.21 -21.63 -8.22
C ILE A 328 27.51 -22.76 -7.24
N TYR A 329 26.88 -23.93 -7.40
CA TYR A 329 27.17 -25.08 -6.53
C TYR A 329 28.60 -25.59 -6.67
N HIS A 330 29.17 -25.61 -7.88
CA HIS A 330 30.58 -25.97 -8.08
C HIS A 330 31.52 -24.96 -7.39
N LYS A 331 31.26 -23.66 -7.55
CA LYS A 331 32.01 -22.59 -6.88
C LYS A 331 32.03 -22.79 -5.35
N PHE A 332 30.87 -23.04 -4.74
CA PHE A 332 30.81 -23.26 -3.28
C PHE A 332 31.46 -24.57 -2.84
N LEU A 333 31.38 -25.63 -3.65
CA LEU A 333 32.07 -26.88 -3.34
C LEU A 333 33.59 -26.71 -3.36
N GLU A 334 34.13 -25.99 -4.33
CA GLU A 334 35.57 -25.68 -4.41
C GLU A 334 36.05 -24.80 -3.24
N GLU A 335 35.23 -23.82 -2.83
CA GLU A 335 35.51 -23.00 -1.65
C GLU A 335 35.52 -23.82 -0.36
N GLU A 336 34.57 -24.75 -0.20
CA GLU A 336 34.52 -25.67 0.95
C GLU A 336 35.73 -26.60 0.99
N ASP A 337 36.11 -27.20 -0.14
CA ASP A 337 37.26 -28.10 -0.24
C ASP A 337 38.57 -27.34 0.05
N ARG A 338 38.68 -26.07 -0.38
CA ARG A 338 39.83 -25.19 -0.09
C ARG A 338 39.92 -24.81 1.39
N GLN A 339 38.79 -24.52 2.05
CA GLN A 339 38.74 -24.21 3.48
C GLN A 339 39.07 -25.43 4.35
N LEU A 340 38.65 -26.63 3.92
CA LEU A 340 38.96 -27.87 4.62
C LEU A 340 40.46 -28.20 4.56
N MET A 341 41.15 -27.77 3.51
CA MET A 341 42.60 -27.91 3.35
C MET A 341 43.42 -26.90 4.18
N SER A 342 42.81 -25.84 4.73
CA SER A 342 43.52 -24.75 5.41
C SER A 342 43.32 -24.68 6.94
N VAL A 343 42.37 -25.41 7.55
CA VAL A 343 42.09 -25.34 9.01
C VAL A 343 41.66 -26.71 9.60
N LEU A 344 42.19 -27.08 10.78
CA LEU A 344 41.74 -28.20 11.63
C LEU A 344 40.26 -28.04 12.08
N PRO A 345 39.52 -29.12 12.35
CA PRO A 345 38.06 -29.14 12.23
C PRO A 345 37.37 -28.51 13.44
N ALA A 346 36.58 -27.46 13.21
CA ALA A 346 35.54 -27.02 14.13
C ALA A 346 34.15 -27.25 13.50
N ALA A 347 33.54 -28.33 13.98
CA ALA A 347 32.12 -28.69 14.18
C ALA A 347 30.95 -27.96 13.46
N PRO A 348 29.80 -28.65 13.33
CA PRO A 348 28.87 -28.55 12.22
C PRO A 348 27.64 -27.66 12.48
N ALA A 349 27.10 -27.05 11.43
CA ALA A 349 25.72 -26.57 11.41
C ALA A 349 25.18 -26.60 9.97
N ASN A 350 24.27 -27.54 9.66
CA ASN A 350 23.47 -27.61 8.44
C ASN A 350 24.21 -27.28 7.12
N LYS A 351 25.36 -27.92 6.86
CA LYS A 351 26.01 -27.80 5.55
C LYS A 351 25.11 -28.45 4.49
N ILE A 352 24.60 -27.63 3.58
CA ILE A 352 23.95 -28.11 2.35
C ILE A 352 24.98 -29.02 1.66
N ASN A 353 24.61 -30.27 1.42
CA ASN A 353 25.50 -31.18 0.70
C ASN A 353 25.46 -30.83 -0.79
N TYR A 354 26.34 -29.91 -1.21
CA TYR A 354 26.39 -29.43 -2.59
C TYR A 354 26.62 -30.56 -3.61
N LYS A 355 27.33 -31.64 -3.24
CA LYS A 355 27.47 -32.83 -4.11
C LYS A 355 26.12 -33.49 -4.39
N ASN A 356 25.27 -33.64 -3.37
CA ASN A 356 23.91 -34.17 -3.54
C ASN A 356 23.01 -33.19 -4.31
N GLU A 357 23.10 -31.89 -4.05
CA GLU A 357 22.32 -30.88 -4.78
C GLU A 357 22.68 -30.85 -6.27
N ILE A 358 23.98 -30.95 -6.62
CA ILE A 358 24.43 -31.08 -8.01
C ILE A 358 23.88 -32.35 -8.65
N LYS A 359 23.88 -33.49 -7.92
CA LYS A 359 23.30 -34.74 -8.41
C LYS A 359 21.80 -34.58 -8.72
N ASN A 360 21.04 -33.99 -7.79
CA ASN A 360 19.61 -33.74 -7.97
C ASN A 360 19.34 -32.78 -9.14
N LEU A 361 20.16 -31.73 -9.26
CA LEU A 361 20.07 -30.76 -10.34
C LEU A 361 20.37 -31.38 -11.71
N ASN A 362 21.34 -32.30 -11.79
CA ASN A 362 21.63 -33.02 -13.04
C ASN A 362 20.44 -33.88 -13.50
N GLU A 363 19.68 -34.48 -12.57
CA GLU A 363 18.45 -35.20 -12.93
C GLU A 363 17.35 -34.25 -13.46
N GLU A 364 17.18 -33.07 -12.85
CA GLU A 364 16.25 -32.04 -13.35
C GLU A 364 16.68 -31.52 -14.74
N ILE A 365 17.98 -31.31 -14.97
CA ILE A 365 18.53 -30.93 -16.28
C ILE A 365 18.25 -32.03 -17.32
N LYS A 366 18.51 -33.29 -16.98
CA LYS A 366 18.26 -34.43 -17.89
C LYS A 366 16.78 -34.54 -18.27
N LEU A 367 15.87 -34.31 -17.31
CA LEU A 367 14.43 -34.29 -17.57
C LEU A 367 14.04 -33.12 -18.48
N LEU A 368 14.62 -31.93 -18.26
CA LEU A 368 14.41 -30.76 -19.10
C LEU A 368 14.89 -30.98 -20.53
N GLU A 369 16.08 -31.56 -20.72
CA GLU A 369 16.62 -31.86 -22.05
C GLU A 369 15.75 -32.87 -22.81
N LYS A 370 15.18 -33.86 -22.10
CA LYS A 370 14.20 -34.77 -22.69
C LYS A 370 12.94 -34.03 -23.15
N LYS A 371 12.42 -33.07 -22.36
CA LYS A 371 11.28 -32.24 -22.76
C LYS A 371 11.58 -31.38 -23.98
N ILE A 372 12.74 -30.73 -24.02
CA ILE A 372 13.18 -29.91 -25.16
C ILE A 372 13.25 -30.77 -26.44
N LYS A 373 13.83 -31.98 -26.35
CA LYS A 373 13.90 -32.90 -27.48
C LYS A 373 12.51 -33.32 -27.97
N GLN A 374 11.58 -33.60 -27.06
CA GLN A 374 10.21 -33.95 -27.39
C GLN A 374 9.46 -32.80 -28.09
N GLN A 375 9.62 -31.58 -27.59
CA GLN A 375 9.02 -30.38 -28.21
C GLN A 375 9.56 -30.15 -29.61
N SER A 376 10.88 -30.26 -29.81
CA SER A 376 11.50 -30.14 -31.14
C SER A 376 10.97 -31.18 -32.14
N ILE A 377 10.74 -32.42 -31.69
CA ILE A 377 10.14 -33.47 -32.54
C ILE A 377 8.69 -33.10 -32.88
N GLN A 378 7.89 -32.66 -31.90
CA GLN A 378 6.51 -32.24 -32.11
C GLN A 378 6.42 -31.08 -33.11
N ASP A 379 7.25 -30.05 -32.96
CA ASP A 379 7.29 -28.90 -33.86
C ASP A 379 7.64 -29.32 -35.28
N LYS A 380 8.67 -30.18 -35.45
CA LYS A 380 9.03 -30.73 -36.77
C LYS A 380 7.89 -31.50 -37.41
N THR A 381 7.19 -32.35 -36.64
CA THR A 381 6.03 -33.10 -37.15
C THR A 381 4.86 -32.20 -37.49
N PHE A 382 4.65 -31.12 -36.74
CA PHE A 382 3.60 -30.14 -36.99
C PHE A 382 3.86 -29.36 -38.28
N PHE A 383 5.07 -28.82 -38.44
CA PHE A 383 5.46 -28.12 -39.68
C PHE A 383 5.42 -29.05 -40.89
N SER A 384 5.88 -30.31 -40.75
CA SER A 384 5.80 -31.29 -41.84
C SER A 384 4.37 -31.56 -42.29
N LYS A 385 3.37 -31.47 -41.41
CA LYS A 385 1.95 -31.66 -41.76
C LYS A 385 1.28 -30.42 -42.35
N ILE A 386 1.79 -29.23 -42.04
CA ILE A 386 1.27 -27.96 -42.59
C ILE A 386 1.78 -27.75 -44.01
N PHE A 387 2.99 -28.20 -44.30
CA PHE A 387 3.66 -28.01 -45.60
C PHE A 387 3.67 -29.26 -46.50
N SER A 388 2.97 -30.33 -46.10
CA SER A 388 2.63 -31.49 -46.93
C SER A 388 1.21 -31.37 -47.45
#